data_AF-A0A9E6AXR1-F1
#
_entry.id   AF-A0A9E6AXR1-F1
#
_cell.length_a   1.000
_cell.length_b   1.000
_cell.length_c   1.000
_cell.angle_alpha   90.00
_cell.angle_beta   90.00
_cell.angle_gamma   90.00
#
_symmetry.space_group_name_H-M   'P 1'
#
loop_
_entity.id
_entity.type
_entity.pdbx_description
1 polymer ?
#
loop_
_entity_poly.entity_id
_entity_poly.type
_entity_poly.pdbx_seq_one_letter_code
_entity_poly.pdbx_strand_id
1 'polypeptide(L)'
;MPSENVNIRVRGELQAHLQQQIGDNGLYDNASEYIRALIRRDLKTSAESWSWLKTHLEPALRADENEYRTVSAQDVIDRNKGI
;
A
#
# COMPACT_ATOMS: atom_id res chain seq x y z
N MET A 1 18.30 -20.91 5.48
CA MET A 1 17.31 -19.80 5.64
C MET A 1 16.76 -19.91 7.05
N PRO A 2 16.85 -18.87 7.90
CA PRO A 2 16.21 -18.94 9.22
C PRO A 2 14.69 -19.05 9.03
N SER A 3 14.10 -20.15 9.49
CA SER A 3 12.66 -20.29 9.63
C SER A 3 12.28 -19.82 11.03
N GLU A 4 11.68 -18.64 11.14
CA GLU A 4 11.13 -18.16 12.40
C GLU A 4 9.70 -18.68 12.56
N ASN A 5 9.42 -19.34 13.69
CA ASN A 5 8.10 -19.86 13.99
C ASN A 5 7.33 -18.78 14.76
N VAL A 6 6.17 -18.39 14.21
CA VAL A 6 5.30 -17.39 14.82
C VAL A 6 4.03 -18.08 15.30
N ASN A 7 3.67 -17.91 16.58
CA ASN A 7 2.39 -18.35 17.12
C ASN A 7 1.42 -17.15 17.16
N ILE A 8 0.32 -17.25 16.43
CA ILE A 8 -0.65 -16.16 16.26
C ILE A 8 -2.01 -16.64 16.74
N ARG A 9 -2.67 -15.82 17.55
CA ARG A 9 -4.05 -16.05 17.99
C ARG A 9 -5.00 -15.18 17.17
N VAL A 10 -5.77 -15.81 16.29
CA VAL A 10 -6.79 -15.15 15.46
C VAL A 10 -8.17 -15.44 16.04
N ARG A 11 -9.04 -14.42 16.17
CA ARG A 11 -10.37 -14.53 16.80
C ARG A 11 -11.42 -13.80 15.98
N GLY A 12 -12.69 -14.15 16.22
CA GLY A 12 -13.84 -13.45 15.66
C GLY A 12 -13.88 -13.54 14.13
N GLU A 13 -14.19 -12.42 13.48
CA GLU A 13 -14.33 -12.34 12.01
C GLU A 13 -13.06 -12.75 11.27
N LEU A 14 -11.88 -12.45 11.82
CA LEU A 14 -10.61 -12.85 11.22
C LEU A 14 -10.43 -14.38 11.22
N GLN A 15 -10.94 -15.07 12.25
CA GLN A 15 -10.89 -16.52 12.31
C GLN A 15 -11.85 -17.11 11.26
N ALA A 16 -13.07 -16.57 11.16
CA ALA A 16 -14.04 -17.02 10.17
C ALA A 16 -13.52 -16.80 8.74
N HIS A 17 -12.94 -15.64 8.46
CA HIS A 17 -12.33 -15.34 7.16
C HIS A 17 -11.15 -16.28 6.86
N LEU A 18 -10.25 -16.49 7.82
CA LEU A 18 -9.14 -17.43 7.66
C LEU A 18 -9.63 -18.83 7.26
N GLN A 19 -10.68 -19.33 7.91
CA GLN A 19 -11.27 -20.65 7.60
C GLN A 19 -11.88 -20.71 6.20
N GLN A 20 -12.43 -19.61 5.67
CA GLN A 20 -12.93 -19.57 4.28
C GLN A 20 -11.82 -19.57 3.25
N GLN A 21 -10.61 -19.13 3.61
CA GLN A 21 -9.48 -19.05 2.70
C GLN A 21 -8.65 -20.32 2.69
N ILE A 22 -8.83 -21.25 3.63
CA ILE A 22 -8.00 -22.45 3.78
C ILE A 22 -8.79 -23.76 3.66
N GLY A 23 -8.12 -24.85 3.24
CA GLY A 23 -8.71 -26.19 3.13
C GLY A 23 -9.40 -26.43 1.78
N ASP A 24 -10.19 -27.51 1.66
CA ASP A 24 -10.68 -28.03 0.36
C ASP A 24 -11.49 -27.05 -0.49
N ASN A 25 -12.15 -26.08 0.16
CA ASN A 25 -12.92 -25.02 -0.50
C ASN A 25 -12.20 -23.67 -0.50
N GLY A 26 -11.02 -23.60 0.11
CA GLY A 26 -10.18 -22.41 0.22
C GLY A 26 -9.16 -22.32 -0.91
N LEU A 27 -8.57 -21.14 -1.07
CA LEU A 27 -7.52 -20.90 -2.08
C LEU A 27 -6.13 -21.33 -1.62
N TYR A 28 -5.97 -21.68 -0.34
CA TYR A 28 -4.70 -21.98 0.30
C TYR A 28 -4.80 -23.29 1.10
N ASP A 29 -3.71 -24.05 1.18
CA ASP A 29 -3.75 -25.35 1.86
C ASP A 29 -3.77 -25.20 3.38
N ASN A 30 -3.18 -24.11 3.90
CA ASN A 30 -3.09 -23.89 5.34
C ASN A 30 -2.94 -22.40 5.71
N ALA A 31 -3.13 -22.12 7.00
CA ALA A 31 -3.05 -20.77 7.54
C ALA A 31 -1.67 -20.11 7.34
N SER A 32 -0.58 -20.88 7.43
CA SER A 32 0.76 -20.32 7.24
C SER A 32 0.97 -19.85 5.80
N GLU A 33 0.41 -20.56 4.83
CA GLU A 33 0.46 -20.17 3.43
C GLU A 33 -0.35 -18.89 3.17
N TYR A 34 -1.59 -18.84 3.68
CA TYR A 34 -2.42 -17.66 3.54
C TYR A 34 -1.78 -16.42 4.20
N ILE A 35 -1.21 -16.56 5.40
CA ILE A 35 -0.50 -15.47 6.08
C ILE A 35 0.70 -15.00 5.26
N ARG A 36 1.49 -15.92 4.68
CA ARG A 36 2.60 -15.53 3.78
C ARG A 36 2.09 -14.79 2.54
N ALA A 37 0.95 -15.20 1.98
CA ALA A 37 0.34 -14.51 0.85
C ALA A 37 -0.12 -13.09 1.24
N LEU A 38 -0.72 -12.92 2.42
CA LEU A 38 -1.09 -11.60 2.96
C LEU A 38 0.13 -10.69 3.14
N ILE A 39 1.22 -11.20 3.74
CA ILE A 39 2.46 -10.43 3.93
C ILE A 39 3.06 -10.02 2.57
N ARG A 40 3.08 -10.92 1.58
CA ARG A 40 3.56 -10.58 0.23
C ARG A 40 2.70 -9.52 -0.43
N ARG A 41 1.38 -9.60 -0.28
CA ARG A 41 0.46 -8.61 -0.81
C ARG A 41 0.69 -7.25 -0.16
N ASP A 42 0.83 -7.20 1.16
CA ASP A 42 1.12 -5.98 1.92
C ASP A 42 2.43 -5.33 1.45
N LEU A 43 3.51 -6.10 1.34
CA LEU A 43 4.80 -5.65 0.82
C LEU A 43 4.67 -5.09 -0.61
N LYS A 44 3.95 -5.81 -1.49
CA LYS A 44 3.74 -5.40 -2.88
C LYS A 44 2.97 -4.08 -2.94
N THR A 45 1.87 -3.96 -2.20
CA THR A 45 1.07 -2.73 -2.16
C THR A 45 1.89 -1.55 -1.64
N SER A 46 2.68 -1.74 -0.57
CA SER A 46 3.56 -0.68 -0.07
C SER A 46 4.60 -0.26 -1.12
N ALA A 47 5.21 -1.20 -1.82
CA ALA A 47 6.19 -0.91 -2.86
C ALA A 47 5.56 -0.21 -4.08
N GLU A 48 4.36 -0.64 -4.49
CA GLU A 48 3.60 -0.02 -5.58
C GLU A 48 3.18 1.41 -5.22
N SER A 49 2.68 1.66 -4.00
CA SER A 49 2.35 3.01 -3.53
C SER A 49 3.57 3.93 -3.52
N TRP A 50 4.71 3.42 -3.05
CA TRP A 50 5.96 4.19 -3.06
C TRP A 50 6.46 4.46 -4.49
N SER A 51 6.42 3.46 -5.37
CA SER A 51 6.81 3.61 -6.77
C SER A 51 5.90 4.60 -7.49
N TRP A 52 4.58 4.53 -7.25
CA TRP A 52 3.63 5.48 -7.81
C TRP A 52 3.96 6.91 -7.38
N LEU A 53 4.19 7.13 -6.08
CA LEU A 53 4.53 8.45 -5.55
C LEU A 53 5.82 8.99 -6.16
N LYS A 54 6.86 8.15 -6.24
CA LYS A 54 8.14 8.50 -6.85
C LYS A 54 7.96 8.91 -8.31
N THR A 55 7.27 8.11 -9.12
CA THR A 55 7.03 8.43 -10.54
C THR A 55 6.35 9.79 -10.73
N HIS A 56 5.44 10.19 -9.84
CA HIS A 56 4.72 11.47 -9.97
C HIS A 56 5.52 12.66 -9.45
N LEU A 57 6.28 12.49 -8.37
CA LEU A 57 7.02 13.58 -7.75
C LEU A 57 8.41 13.79 -8.33
N GLU A 58 9.06 12.73 -8.79
CA GLU A 58 10.44 12.76 -9.26
C GLU A 58 10.70 13.70 -10.46
N PRO A 59 9.78 13.86 -11.44
CA PRO A 59 9.92 14.88 -12.48
C PRO A 59 9.96 16.29 -11.90
N ALA A 60 9.04 16.61 -10.99
CA ALA A 60 8.98 17.92 -10.34
C ALA A 60 10.24 18.16 -9.47
N LEU A 61 10.64 17.19 -8.65
CA LEU A 61 11.85 17.31 -7.81
C LEU A 61 13.15 17.52 -8.59
N ARG A 62 13.18 17.18 -9.89
CA ARG A 62 14.34 17.40 -10.77
C ARG A 62 14.21 18.62 -11.68
N ALA A 63 13.04 19.24 -11.76
CA ALA A 63 12.82 20.43 -12.57
C ALA A 63 13.67 21.59 -12.03
N ASP A 64 14.12 22.46 -12.93
CA ASP A 64 14.86 23.65 -12.54
C ASP A 64 13.94 24.61 -11.76
N GLU A 65 14.51 25.39 -10.83
CA GLU A 65 13.74 26.39 -10.05
C GLU A 65 13.01 27.39 -10.98
N ASN A 66 13.58 27.66 -12.16
CA ASN A 66 13.00 28.54 -13.18
C ASN A 66 11.70 27.99 -13.82
N GLU A 67 11.43 26.69 -13.69
CA GLU A 67 10.16 26.08 -14.11
C GLU A 67 9.04 26.34 -13.08
N TYR A 68 9.41 26.77 -11.87
CA TYR A 68 8.49 27.12 -10.80
C TYR A 68 8.20 28.61 -10.75
N ARG A 69 7.01 28.94 -10.24
CA ARG A 69 6.59 30.30 -9.94
C ARG A 69 6.19 30.41 -8.48
N THR A 70 6.60 31.49 -7.84
CA THR A 70 6.15 31.81 -6.49
C THR A 70 4.64 32.06 -6.50
N VAL A 71 3.92 31.35 -5.64
CA VAL A 71 2.48 31.52 -5.44
C VAL A 71 2.19 31.54 -3.95
N SER A 72 1.27 32.40 -3.55
CA SER A 72 0.68 32.39 -2.21
C SER A 72 -0.47 31.38 -2.15
N ALA A 73 -0.86 31.02 -0.92
CA ALA A 73 -2.06 30.21 -0.72
C ALA A 73 -3.32 30.88 -1.31
N GLN A 74 -3.39 32.21 -1.26
CA GLN A 74 -4.50 32.98 -1.81
C GLN A 74 -4.56 32.85 -3.34
N ASP A 75 -3.42 32.96 -4.03
CA ASP A 75 -3.34 32.78 -5.49
C ASP A 75 -3.85 31.40 -5.93
N VAL A 76 -3.52 30.35 -5.15
CA VAL A 76 -4.00 28.99 -5.43
C VAL A 76 -5.51 28.89 -5.20
N ILE A 77 -6.04 29.47 -4.13
CA ILE A 77 -7.47 29.46 -3.83
C ILE A 77 -8.25 30.18 -4.93
N ASP A 78 -7.81 31.36 -5.34
CA ASP A 78 -8.51 32.16 -6.34
C ASP A 78 -8.48 31.50 -7.71
N ARG A 79 -7.35 30.89 -8.11
CA ARG A 79 -7.25 30.08 -9.34
C ARG A 79 -8.29 28.94 -9.38
N ASN A 80 -8.49 28.24 -8.27
CA ASN A 80 -9.39 27.08 -8.23
C ASN A 80 -10.86 27.46 -7.96
N LYS A 81 -11.15 28.71 -7.60
CA LYS A 81 -12.51 29.24 -7.46
C LYS A 81 -13.14 29.69 -8.78
N GLY A 82 -12.36 29.77 -9.86
CA GLY A 82 -12.86 30.05 -11.21
C GLY A 82 -13.41 31.47 -11.42
N ILE A 83 -12.92 32.44 -10.64
CA ILE A 83 -13.23 33.87 -10.83
C ILE A 83 -12.35 34.41 -11.96
#